data_AF-A0A9X9XFI8-F1
#
_entry.id   AF-A0A9X9XFI8-F1
#
_cell.length_a   1.000
_cell.length_b   1.000
_cell.length_c   1.000
_cell.angle_alpha   90.00
_cell.angle_beta   90.00
_cell.angle_gamma   90.00
#
_symmetry.space_group_name_H-M   'P 1'
#
loop_
_entity.id
_entity.type
_entity.pdbx_description
1 polymer ?
#
loop_
_entity_poly.entity_id
_entity_poly.type
_entity_poly.pdbx_seq_one_letter_code
_entity_poly.pdbx_strand_id
1 'polypeptide(L)'
;MLELIALIGAAILIVWMPIETRKVAGGWVRPKHKGTPEEFRRQYRRQLTMFFWIGLVLGLGNFGLAALPDQDDARRIVRAVVGALWLGVAISGALSRRRLDAAPA
;
A
#
# COMPACT_ATOMS: atom_id res chain seq x y z
N MET A 1 -1.03 20.27 -5.68
CA MET A 1 0.29 19.65 -5.41
C MET A 1 0.20 18.38 -4.57
N LEU A 2 -0.48 18.40 -3.40
CA LEU A 2 -0.55 17.22 -2.52
C LEU A 2 -1.22 16.00 -3.15
N GLU A 3 -2.31 16.17 -3.92
CA GLU A 3 -2.99 15.06 -4.60
C GLU A 3 -2.10 14.36 -5.65
N LEU A 4 -1.30 15.12 -6.40
CA LEU A 4 -0.32 14.57 -7.35
C LEU A 4 0.75 13.75 -6.64
N ILE A 5 1.27 14.24 -5.51
CA ILE A 5 2.25 13.51 -4.71
C ILE A 5 1.62 12.22 -4.15
N ALA A 6 0.38 12.28 -3.67
CA ALA A 6 -0.35 11.12 -3.17
C ALA A 6 -0.59 10.07 -4.27
N LEU A 7 -0.96 10.50 -5.48
CA LEU A 7 -1.13 9.62 -6.65
C LEU A 7 0.17 8.91 -7.03
N ILE A 8 1.25 9.67 -7.17
CA ILE A 8 2.58 9.12 -7.49
C ILE A 8 3.03 8.16 -6.38
N GLY A 9 2.84 8.53 -5.11
CA GLY A 9 3.16 7.69 -3.96
C GLY A 9 2.37 6.38 -3.96
N ALA A 10 1.07 6.42 -4.22
CA ALA A 10 0.24 5.22 -4.33
C ALA A 10 0.71 4.31 -5.47
N ALA A 11 0.98 4.86 -6.65
CA ALA A 11 1.50 4.10 -7.79
C ALA A 11 2.85 3.42 -7.47
N ILE A 12 3.78 4.16 -6.84
CA ILE A 12 5.06 3.59 -6.40
C ILE A 12 4.83 2.46 -5.41
N LEU A 13 3.98 2.65 -4.40
CA LEU A 13 3.71 1.64 -3.37
C LEU A 13 3.12 0.36 -3.97
N ILE A 14 2.21 0.46 -4.95
CA ILE A 14 1.61 -0.69 -5.64
C ILE A 14 2.68 -1.59 -6.25
N VAL A 15 3.70 -1.01 -6.89
CA VAL A 15 4.77 -1.74 -7.59
C VAL A 15 5.90 -2.13 -6.63
N TRP A 16 6.29 -1.24 -5.73
CA TRP A 16 7.43 -1.43 -4.85
C TRP A 16 7.17 -2.49 -3.78
N MET A 17 6.00 -2.48 -3.12
CA MET A 17 5.68 -3.42 -2.05
C MET A 17 5.92 -4.89 -2.45
N PRO A 18 5.39 -5.41 -3.58
CA PRO A 18 5.63 -6.79 -3.96
C PRO A 18 7.11 -7.08 -4.28
N ILE A 19 7.86 -6.11 -4.82
CA ILE A 19 9.29 -6.27 -5.10
C ILE A 19 10.10 -6.36 -3.80
N GLU A 20 9.91 -5.42 -2.87
CA GLU A 20 10.61 -5.44 -1.59
C GLU A 20 10.21 -6.67 -0.78
N THR A 21 8.93 -7.05 -0.79
CA THR A 21 8.46 -8.27 -0.12
C THR A 21 9.18 -9.52 -0.62
N ARG A 22 9.40 -9.67 -1.93
CA ARG A 22 10.16 -10.81 -2.48
C ARG A 22 11.59 -10.85 -1.94
N LYS A 23 12.23 -9.69 -1.79
CA LYS A 23 13.57 -9.60 -1.19
C LYS A 23 13.54 -10.02 0.28
N VAL A 24 12.63 -9.45 1.07
CA VAL A 24 12.50 -9.77 2.52
C VAL A 24 12.15 -11.25 2.73
N ALA A 25 11.27 -11.81 1.90
CA ALA A 25 10.93 -13.23 1.92
C ALA A 25 12.12 -14.14 1.58
N GLY A 26 13.09 -13.65 0.79
CA GLY A 26 14.35 -14.34 0.51
C GLY A 26 15.45 -14.09 1.54
N GLY A 27 15.13 -13.55 2.73
CA GLY A 27 16.09 -13.29 3.81
C GLY A 27 16.83 -11.96 3.70
N TRP A 28 16.46 -11.08 2.76
CA TRP A 28 17.08 -9.76 2.68
C TRP A 28 16.68 -8.87 3.87
N VAL A 29 17.68 -8.21 4.46
CA VAL A 29 17.52 -7.23 5.52
C VAL A 29 18.12 -5.90 5.06
N ARG A 30 17.51 -4.78 5.46
CA ARG A 30 18.09 -3.46 5.18
C ARG A 30 19.49 -3.34 5.80
N PRO A 31 20.49 -2.81 5.08
CA PRO A 31 21.87 -2.72 5.58
C PRO A 31 22.03 -1.93 6.90
N LYS A 32 21.12 -1.00 7.16
CA LYS A 32 21.13 -0.15 8.37
C LYS A 32 20.24 -0.69 9.50
N HIS A 33 19.61 -1.85 9.33
CA HIS A 33 18.77 -2.43 10.37
C HIS A 33 19.65 -2.96 11.51
N LYS A 34 19.38 -2.50 12.73
CA LYS A 34 20.00 -3.01 13.95
C LYS A 34 19.02 -4.00 14.58
N GLY A 35 19.22 -5.28 14.32
CA GLY A 35 18.32 -6.36 14.78
C GLY A 35 18.54 -7.65 14.00
N THR A 36 17.81 -8.70 14.38
CA THR A 36 17.86 -9.99 13.65
C THR A 36 17.02 -9.95 12.37
N PRO A 37 17.29 -10.82 11.38
CA PRO A 37 16.45 -10.94 10.19
C PRO A 37 14.97 -11.22 10.52
N GLU A 38 14.70 -11.97 11.58
CA GLU A 38 13.34 -12.26 12.05
C GLU A 38 12.63 -11.02 12.58
N GLU A 39 13.35 -10.17 13.34
CA GLU A 39 12.83 -8.90 13.82
C GLU A 39 12.48 -7.96 12.67
N PHE A 40 13.36 -7.90 11.66
CA PHE A 40 13.11 -7.13 10.45
C PHE A 40 11.87 -7.62 9.71
N ARG A 41 11.74 -8.94 9.53
CA ARG A 41 10.57 -9.56 8.89
C ARG A 41 9.27 -9.26 9.65
N ARG A 42 9.30 -9.32 10.98
CA ARG A 42 8.15 -8.98 11.84
C ARG A 42 7.77 -7.51 11.72
N GLN A 43 8.75 -6.59 11.69
CA GLN A 43 8.51 -5.16 11.49
C GLN A 43 7.92 -4.89 10.10
N TYR A 44 8.50 -5.49 9.07
CA TYR A 44 8.03 -5.36 7.69
C TYR A 44 6.60 -5.87 7.52
N ARG A 45 6.25 -7.00 8.17
CA ARG A 45 4.87 -7.50 8.23
C ARG A 45 3.88 -6.49 8.82
N ARG A 46 4.26 -5.80 9.90
CA ARG A 46 3.44 -4.73 10.49
C ARG A 46 3.29 -3.55 9.54
N GLN A 47 4.37 -3.18 8.85
CA GLN A 47 4.35 -2.12 7.84
C GLN A 47 3.40 -2.45 6.67
N LEU A 48 3.42 -3.68 6.16
CA LEU A 48 2.49 -4.14 5.13
C LEU A 48 1.03 -4.07 5.61
N THR A 49 0.78 -4.39 6.88
CA THR A 49 -0.55 -4.29 7.49
C THR A 49 -1.01 -2.84 7.60
N MET A 50 -0.10 -1.94 7.95
CA MET A 50 -0.38 -0.50 7.98
C MET A 50 -0.74 0.01 6.58
N PHE A 51 0.01 -0.36 5.53
CA PHE A 51 -0.31 0.02 4.16
C PHE A 51 -1.62 -0.58 3.66
N PHE A 52 -1.96 -1.80 4.07
CA PHE A 52 -3.27 -2.37 3.82
C PHE A 52 -4.40 -1.46 4.35
N TRP A 53 -4.33 -1.08 5.63
CA TRP A 53 -5.35 -0.24 6.25
C TRP A 53 -5.39 1.18 5.69
N ILE A 54 -4.23 1.81 5.47
CA ILE A 54 -4.16 3.15 4.87
C ILE A 54 -4.80 3.11 3.47
N GLY A 55 -4.41 2.15 2.63
CA GLY A 55 -4.98 2.00 1.30
C GLY A 55 -6.48 1.77 1.32
N LEU A 56 -6.97 0.95 2.26
CA LEU A 56 -8.39 0.65 2.38
C LEU A 56 -9.19 1.89 2.79
N VAL A 57 -8.77 2.58 3.85
CA VAL A 57 -9.47 3.77 4.37
C VAL A 57 -9.45 4.90 3.35
N LEU A 58 -8.29 5.20 2.75
CA LEU A 58 -8.19 6.26 1.74
C LEU A 58 -8.92 5.90 0.44
N GLY A 59 -8.88 4.62 0.04
CA GLY A 59 -9.59 4.13 -1.13
C GLY A 59 -11.10 4.28 -0.98
N LEU A 60 -11.65 3.70 0.09
CA LEU A 60 -13.09 3.79 0.39
C LEU A 60 -13.53 5.23 0.67
N GLY A 61 -12.74 6.02 1.38
CA GLY A 61 -13.03 7.44 1.62
C GLY A 61 -13.16 8.23 0.32
N ASN A 62 -12.29 8.01 -0.65
CA ASN A 62 -12.38 8.68 -1.96
C ASN A 62 -13.59 8.22 -2.77
N PHE A 63 -13.93 6.93 -2.75
CA PHE A 63 -15.17 6.46 -3.38
C PHE A 63 -16.42 7.03 -2.71
N GLY A 64 -16.45 7.12 -1.38
CA GLY A 64 -17.53 7.76 -0.63
C GLY A 64 -17.68 9.24 -1.02
N LEU A 65 -16.58 9.96 -1.17
CA LEU A 65 -16.60 11.35 -1.63
C LEU A 65 -17.03 11.49 -3.10
N ALA A 66 -16.69 10.53 -3.96
CA ALA A 66 -17.13 10.50 -5.36
C ALA A 66 -18.64 10.25 -5.50
N ALA A 67 -19.24 9.53 -4.55
CA ALA A 67 -20.67 9.23 -4.51
C ALA A 67 -21.55 10.41 -4.05
N LEU A 68 -20.95 11.53 -3.61
CA LEU A 68 -21.72 12.71 -3.21
C LEU A 68 -22.41 13.36 -4.43
N PRO A 69 -23.66 13.85 -4.26
CA PRO A 69 -24.46 14.39 -5.36
C PRO A 69 -23.93 15.71 -5.92
N ASP A 70 -23.28 16.53 -5.09
CA ASP A 70 -22.82 17.89 -5.45
C ASP A 70 -21.43 17.94 -6.13
N GLN A 71 -20.99 16.83 -6.74
CA GLN A 71 -19.70 16.73 -7.41
C GLN A 71 -19.86 17.00 -8.91
N ASP A 72 -19.02 17.86 -9.48
CA ASP A 72 -18.83 17.95 -10.92
C ASP A 72 -18.20 16.65 -11.45
N ASP A 73 -18.54 16.27 -12.68
CA ASP A 73 -18.12 14.99 -13.27
C ASP A 73 -16.60 14.80 -13.27
N ALA A 74 -15.85 15.87 -13.54
CA ALA A 74 -14.39 15.84 -13.51
C ALA A 74 -13.86 15.47 -12.12
N ARG A 75 -14.39 16.10 -11.06
CA ARG A 75 -13.98 15.83 -9.68
C ARG A 75 -14.40 14.43 -9.22
N ARG A 76 -15.58 13.97 -9.63
CA ARG A 76 -16.05 12.60 -9.37
C ARG A 76 -15.07 11.57 -9.97
N ILE A 77 -14.68 11.77 -11.24
CA ILE A 77 -13.71 10.89 -11.91
C ILE A 77 -12.36 10.90 -11.19
N VAL A 78 -11.82 12.09 -10.85
CA VAL A 78 -10.55 12.20 -10.13
C VAL A 78 -10.61 11.44 -8.80
N ARG A 79 -11.67 11.62 -8.01
CA ARG A 79 -11.84 10.89 -6.74
C ARG A 79 -11.95 9.39 -6.96
N ALA A 80 -12.66 8.93 -7.98
CA ALA A 80 -12.75 7.51 -8.30
C ALA A 80 -11.38 6.91 -8.65
N VAL A 81 -10.58 7.61 -9.46
CA VAL A 81 -9.22 7.18 -9.84
C VAL A 81 -8.28 7.15 -8.63
N VAL A 82 -8.30 8.20 -7.79
CA VAL A 82 -7.53 8.26 -6.54
C VAL A 82 -7.94 7.11 -5.61
N GLY A 83 -9.25 6.86 -5.49
CA GLY A 83 -9.80 5.77 -4.70
C GLY A 83 -9.32 4.40 -5.18
N ALA A 84 -9.36 4.16 -6.49
CA ALA A 84 -8.88 2.92 -7.11
C ALA A 84 -7.38 2.68 -6.84
N LEU A 85 -6.55 3.72 -6.92
CA LEU A 85 -5.12 3.60 -6.64
C LEU A 85 -4.84 3.25 -5.17
N TRP A 86 -5.53 3.89 -4.23
CA TRP A 86 -5.37 3.55 -2.80
C TRP A 86 -5.90 2.14 -2.48
N LEU A 87 -6.99 1.69 -3.10
CA LEU A 87 -7.39 0.28 -3.02
C LEU A 87 -6.32 -0.65 -3.62
N GLY A 88 -5.67 -0.25 -4.70
CA GLY A 88 -4.49 -0.95 -5.25
C GLY A 88 -3.38 -1.10 -4.21
N VAL A 89 -3.07 -0.04 -3.45
CA VAL A 89 -2.12 -0.11 -2.32
C VAL A 89 -2.60 -1.12 -1.28
N ALA A 90 -3.88 -1.10 -0.93
CA ALA A 90 -4.44 -2.05 0.03
C ALA A 90 -4.25 -3.50 -0.43
N ILE A 91 -4.62 -3.79 -1.68
CA ILE A 91 -4.50 -5.10 -2.30
C ILE A 91 -3.03 -5.54 -2.34
N SER A 92 -2.13 -4.67 -2.81
CA SER A 92 -0.69 -4.97 -2.83
C SER A 92 -0.15 -5.25 -1.44
N GLY A 93 -0.52 -4.48 -0.42
CA GLY A 93 -0.14 -4.72 0.98
C GLY A 93 -0.62 -6.08 1.49
N ALA A 94 -1.88 -6.44 1.22
CA ALA A 94 -2.47 -7.72 1.61
C ALA A 94 -1.78 -8.91 0.90
N LEU A 95 -1.58 -8.82 -0.42
CA LEU A 95 -0.90 -9.86 -1.19
C LEU A 95 0.57 -10.03 -0.79
N SER A 96 1.27 -8.92 -0.60
CA SER A 96 2.64 -8.93 -0.06
C SER A 96 2.70 -9.59 1.31
N ARG A 97 1.77 -9.26 2.21
CA ARG A 97 1.74 -9.88 3.55
C ARG A 97 1.50 -11.38 3.46
N ARG A 98 0.54 -11.82 2.64
CA ARG A 98 0.29 -13.26 2.40
C ARG A 98 1.52 -13.98 1.88
N ARG A 99 2.26 -13.37 0.94
CA ARG A 99 3.52 -13.93 0.42
C ARG A 99 4.59 -14.02 1.49
N LEU A 100 4.73 -12.98 2.31
CA LEU A 100 5.71 -12.97 3.40
C LEU A 100 5.38 -14.01 4.46
N ASP A 101 4.09 -14.21 4.79
CA ASP A 101 3.64 -15.18 5.78
C ASP A 101 3.79 -16.63 5.25
N ALA A 102 3.78 -16.84 3.92
CA ALA A 102 3.97 -18.15 3.29
C ALA A 102 5.44 -18.54 3.03
N ALA A 103 6.38 -17.60 3.15
CA ALA A 103 7.80 -17.88 2.92
C ALA A 103 8.40 -18.68 4.10
N PRO A 104 9.37 -19.59 3.84
CA PRO A 104 10.06 -20.32 4.91
C PRO A 104 10.78 -19.35 5.86
N ALA A 105 10.90 -19.73 7.13
CA ALA A 105 11.49 -18.92 8.21
C ALA A 105 12.96 -18.61 7.94
#